data_AF-A0A8S2XXU6-F1
#
_entry.id   AF-A0A8S2XXU6-F1
#
_cell.length_a   1.000
_cell.length_b   1.000
_cell.length_c   1.000
_cell.angle_alpha   90.00
_cell.angle_beta   90.00
_cell.angle_gamma   90.00
#
_symmetry.space_group_name_H-M   'P 1'
#
loop_
_entity.id
_entity.type
_entity.pdbx_description
1 polymer ?
#
loop_
_entity_poly.entity_id
_entity_poly.type
_entity_poly.pdbx_seq_one_letter_code
_entity_poly.pdbx_strand_id
1 'polypeptide(L)' 'MTSTTSDPFYADLQTTLDKVLKIDMVLIIGDFNARIGVQQHTTSRNVVGPYAVDTINENGERL' A
#
# COMPACT_ATOMS: atom_id res chain seq x y z
N MET A 1 21.56 4.75 6.02
CA MET A 1 20.24 4.89 5.38
C MET A 1 20.33 4.17 4.04
N THR A 2 19.94 2.90 4.00
CA THR A 2 19.98 2.09 2.77
C THR A 2 18.70 2.34 2.00
N SER A 3 18.76 3.14 0.93
CA SER A 3 17.61 3.25 0.03
C SER A 3 17.35 1.88 -0.58
N THR A 4 16.17 1.32 -0.32
CA THR A 4 15.77 0.08 -0.98
C THR A 4 15.38 0.41 -2.42
N THR A 5 15.62 -0.49 -3.37
CA THR A 5 15.32 -0.27 -4.80
C THR A 5 13.86 0.14 -5.06
N SER A 6 12.97 -0.19 -4.12
CA SER A 6 11.54 0.11 -4.16
C SER A 6 11.18 1.54 -3.74
N ASP A 7 12.09 2.31 -3.14
CA ASP A 7 11.78 3.63 -2.58
C ASP A 7 11.22 4.64 -3.60
N PRO A 8 11.79 4.76 -4.82
CA PRO A 8 11.24 5.65 -5.84
C PRO A 8 9.81 5.28 -6.23
N PHE A 9 9.49 3.98 -6.32
CA PHE A 9 8.16 3.51 -6.69
C PHE A 9 7.09 3.98 -5.70
N TYR A 10 7.32 3.81 -4.39
CA TYR A 10 6.36 4.24 -3.37
C TYR A 10 6.25 5.76 -3.27
N ALA A 11 7.33 6.50 -3.53
CA ALA A 11 7.31 7.96 -3.58
C ALA A 11 6.48 8.48 -4.77
N ASP A 12 6.66 7.87 -5.95
CA ASP A 12 5.90 8.21 -7.15
C ASP A 12 4.42 7.82 -7.01
N LEU A 13 4.14 6.68 -6.38
CA LEU A 13 2.79 6.25 -6.04
C LEU A 13 2.08 7.28 -5.15
N GLN A 14 2.70 7.71 -4.05
CA GLN A 14 2.13 8.72 -3.16
C GLN A 14 1.90 10.04 -3.89
N THR A 15 2.89 10.51 -4.65
CA THR A 15 2.80 11.76 -5.44
C THR A 15 1.67 11.70 -6.47
N THR A 16 1.38 10.51 -7.00
CA THR A 16 0.29 10.30 -7.96
C THR A 16 -1.07 10.35 -7.27
N LEU A 17 -1.21 9.68 -6.11
CA LEU A 17 -2.42 9.71 -5.30
C LEU A 17 -2.76 11.13 -4.81
N ASP A 18 -1.75 11.91 -4.42
CA ASP A 18 -1.92 13.28 -3.92
C ASP A 18 -2.47 14.25 -4.98
N LYS A 19 -2.30 13.94 -6.27
CA LYS A 19 -2.83 14.76 -7.38
C LYS A 19 -4.31 14.49 -7.64
N VAL A 20 -4.86 13.40 -7.13
CA VAL A 20 -6.26 13.05 -7.39
C VAL A 20 -7.18 13.87 -6.50
N LEU A 21 -8.22 14.45 -7.10
CA LEU A 21 -9.20 15.21 -6.35
C LEU A 21 -9.97 14.28 -5.42
N LYS A 22 -10.33 14.77 -4.23
CA LYS A 22 -11.08 13.99 -3.24
C LYS A 22 -12.45 13.50 -3.72
N ILE A 23 -12.98 14.11 -4.78
CA ILE A 23 -14.26 13.71 -5.40
C ILE A 23 -14.11 12.53 -6.36
N ASP A 24 -12.88 12.24 -6.80
CA ASP A 24 -12.58 11.22 -7.78
C ASP A 24 -12.21 9.92 -7.07
N MET A 25 -12.51 8.79 -7.71
CA MET A 25 -12.13 7.46 -7.23
C MET A 25 -10.87 7.00 -7.95
N VAL A 26 -9.88 6.52 -7.21
CA VAL A 26 -8.67 5.89 -7.75
C VAL A 26 -8.73 4.38 -7.50
N LEU A 27 -8.53 3.61 -8.56
CA LEU A 27 -8.33 2.17 -8.49
C LEU A 27 -6.96 1.85 -9.08
N ILE A 28 -6.06 1.30 -8.25
CA ILE A 28 -4.73 0.85 -8.68
C ILE A 28 -4.68 -0.67 -8.53
N ILE A 29 -4.33 -1.35 -9.61
CA ILE A 29 -4.30 -2.82 -9.68
C ILE A 29 -2.92 -3.23 -10.18
N GLY A 30 -2.33 -4.23 -9.52
CA GLY A 30 -1.04 -4.78 -9.88
C GLY A 30 -0.53 -5.68 -8.77
N ASP A 31 0.58 -6.35 -9.04
CA ASP A 31 1.35 -7.04 -8.01
C ASP A 31 2.33 -6.03 -7.38
N PHE A 32 2.03 -5.62 -6.14
CA PHE A 32 2.87 -4.70 -5.37
C PHE A 32 3.96 -5.43 -4.57
N ASN A 33 4.02 -6.77 -4.63
CA ASN A 33 4.86 -7.60 -3.77
C ASN A 33 4.71 -7.23 -2.27
N ALA A 34 3.50 -6.84 -1.90
CA ALA A 34 3.12 -6.37 -0.57
C ALA A 34 2.23 -7.42 0.09
N ARG A 35 2.69 -7.95 1.23
CA ARG A 35 1.89 -8.83 2.07
C ARG A 35 1.16 -7.97 3.06
N ILE A 36 -0.16 -7.97 2.95
CA ILE A 36 -1.04 -7.27 3.87
C ILE A 36 -1.45 -8.27 4.96
N GLY A 37 -1.19 -7.89 6.21
CA GLY A 37 -1.50 -8.68 7.39
C GLY A 37 -3.01 -8.79 7.64
N VAL A 38 -3.52 -9.93 8.12
CA VAL A 38 -4.94 -10.08 8.50
C VAL A 38 -5.37 -9.08 9.58
N GLN A 39 -4.47 -8.65 10.46
CA GLN A 39 -4.77 -7.69 11.52
C GLN A 39 -4.72 -6.22 11.06
N GLN A 40 -4.31 -5.94 9.82
CA GLN A 40 -4.14 -4.57 9.34
C GLN A 40 -5.47 -3.80 9.37
N HIS A 41 -6.62 -4.48 9.26
CA HIS A 41 -7.95 -3.87 9.41
C HIS A 41 -8.21 -3.24 10.79
N THR A 42 -7.47 -3.64 11.82
CA THR A 42 -7.60 -3.11 13.19
C THR A 42 -6.75 -1.86 13.42
N THR A 43 -5.67 -1.69 12.64
CA THR A 43 -4.69 -0.60 12.79
C THR A 43 -4.73 0.42 11.63
N SER A 44 -5.22 0.01 10.45
CA SER A 44 -5.38 0.84 9.25
C SER A 44 -6.72 0.52 8.57
N ARG A 45 -7.57 1.53 8.43
CA ARG A 45 -8.96 1.36 7.95
C ARG A 45 -9.07 1.18 6.43
N ASN A 46 -7.96 1.24 5.70
CA ASN A 46 -7.96 1.45 4.25
C ASN A 46 -7.57 0.22 3.42
N VAL A 47 -7.19 -0.90 4.04
CA VAL A 47 -6.75 -2.10 3.30
C VAL A 47 -7.31 -3.35 3.96
N VAL A 48 -8.32 -3.98 3.34
CA VAL A 48 -8.81 -5.28 3.81
C VAL A 48 -9.45 -6.08 2.68
N GLY A 49 -8.96 -7.31 2.48
CA GLY A 49 -9.63 -8.36 1.74
C GLY A 49 -9.59 -9.67 2.54
N PRO A 50 -10.54 -10.60 2.36
CA PRO A 50 -10.64 -11.84 3.14
C PRO A 50 -9.48 -12.82 2.91
N TYR A 51 -8.57 -12.53 1.98
CA TYR A 51 -7.44 -13.38 1.60
C TYR A 51 -6.07 -12.81 2.04
N ALA A 52 -6.07 -11.89 3.00
CA ALA A 52 -4.83 -11.37 3.59
C ALA A 52 -4.04 -12.49 4.30
N VAL A 53 -2.71 -12.42 4.24
CA VAL A 53 -1.81 -13.37 4.90
C VAL A 53 -1.61 -12.91 6.35
N ASP A 54 -1.33 -13.83 7.29
CA ASP A 54 -1.26 -13.48 8.73
C ASP A 54 -0.16 -12.44 9.06
N THR A 55 0.91 -12.38 8.25
CA THR A 55 2.05 -11.47 8.45
C THR A 55 2.17 -10.39 7.37
N ILE A 56 2.38 -9.16 7.83
CA ILE A 56 2.74 -8.01 6.98
C ILE A 56 4.24 -8.06 6.63
N ASN A 57 4.62 -7.64 5.43
CA ASN A 57 6.03 -7.43 5.06
C ASN A 57 6.35 -5.94 4.90
N GLU A 58 7.63 -5.59 4.73
CA GLU A 58 8.08 -4.18 4.60
C GLU A 58 7.34 -3.40 3.50
N ASN A 59 7.02 -4.05 2.39
CA ASN A 59 6.23 -3.43 1.31
C ASN A 59 4.77 -3.19 1.71
N GLY A 60 4.17 -4.12 2.46
CA GLY A 60 2.81 -3.98 2.99
C GLY A 60 2.67 -2.91 4.06
N GLU A 61 3.75 -2.58 4.79
CA GLU A 61 3.78 -1.44 5.72
C GLU A 61 3.77 -0.08 5.01
N ARG A 62 4.08 -0.06 3.71
CA ARG A 62 4.20 1.16 2.88
C ARG A 62 2.97 1.42 2.00
N LEU A 63 1.97 0.56 2.06
CA LEU A 63 0.65 0.69 1.40
C LEU A 63 -0.42 1.06 2.42
#